data_AF-A0A948D4Q4-F1
#
_entry.id   AF-A0A948D4Q4-F1
#
_cell.length_a   1.000
_cell.length_b   1.000
_cell.length_c   1.000
_cell.angle_alpha   90.00
_cell.angle_beta   90.00
_cell.angle_gamma   90.00
#
_symmetry.space_group_name_H-M   'P 1'
#
loop_
_entity.id
_entity.type
_entity.pdbx_description
1 polymer ?
#
loop_
_entity_poly.entity_id
_entity_poly.type
_entity_poly.pdbx_seq_one_letter_code
_entity_poly.pdbx_strand_id
1 'polypeptide(L)' 'LNGVVQAERATAGILATTSFFTKGAKEFQARLSHQIGLKDYVGIQEWLDTIFRQ' A
#
# COMPACT_ATOMS: atom_id res chain seq x y z
N LEU A 1 0.27 10.75 -1.88
CA LEU A 1 -0.72 9.91 -1.16
C LEU A 1 -1.06 10.45 0.23
N ASN A 2 -0.07 10.72 1.10
CA ASN A 2 -0.36 11.25 2.46
C ASN A 2 -1.22 12.53 2.43
N GLY A 3 -0.94 13.43 1.47
CA GLY A 3 -1.78 14.61 1.23
C GLY A 3 -3.20 14.31 0.75
N VAL A 4 -3.47 13.20 0.06
CA VAL A 4 -4.83 12.83 -0.40
C VAL A 4 -5.63 12.20 0.73
N VAL A 5 -5.03 11.29 1.51
CA VAL A 5 -5.68 10.70 2.69
C VAL A 5 -6.05 11.78 3.71
N GLN A 6 -5.14 12.73 3.94
CA GLN A 6 -5.37 13.83 4.87
C GLN A 6 -6.28 14.93 4.31
N ALA A 7 -6.15 15.32 3.04
CA ALA A 7 -6.96 16.41 2.46
C ALA A 7 -8.41 15.99 2.18
N GLU A 8 -8.62 14.76 1.72
CA GLU A 8 -9.96 14.27 1.32
C GLU A 8 -10.66 13.46 2.42
N ARG A 9 -10.07 13.37 3.61
CA ARG A 9 -10.56 12.54 4.74
C ARG A 9 -10.85 11.08 4.34
N ALA A 10 -10.06 10.51 3.43
CA ALA A 10 -10.23 9.12 3.03
C ALA A 10 -9.97 8.20 4.23
N THR A 11 -10.90 7.28 4.50
CA THR A 11 -10.83 6.39 5.67
C THR A 11 -9.63 5.44 5.61
N ALA A 12 -9.26 5.00 4.40
CA ALA A 12 -8.05 4.23 4.13
C ALA A 12 -7.58 4.45 2.69
N GLY A 13 -6.28 4.31 2.45
CA GLY A 13 -5.67 4.34 1.11
C GLY A 13 -4.68 3.20 0.91
N ILE A 14 -4.44 2.81 -0.34
CA ILE A 14 -3.41 1.83 -0.70
C ILE A 14 -2.42 2.49 -1.65
N LEU A 15 -1.12 2.32 -1.37
CA LEU A 15 -0.04 2.66 -2.30
C LEU A 15 0.48 1.39 -2.96
N ALA A 16 0.22 1.25 -4.26
CA ALA A 16 0.71 0.15 -5.06
C ALA A 16 1.84 0.60 -5.99
N THR A 17 2.90 -0.20 -6.11
CA THR A 17 4.02 0.06 -7.04
C THR A 17 4.61 -1.25 -7.55
N THR A 18 5.11 -1.25 -8.78
CA THR A 18 5.87 -2.36 -9.38
C THR A 18 7.34 -2.40 -8.91
N SER A 19 7.76 -1.45 -8.08
CA SER A 19 9.06 -1.42 -7.40
C SER A 19 8.94 -1.86 -5.94
N PHE A 20 9.98 -1.61 -5.11
CA PHE A 20 9.99 -1.94 -3.68
C PHE A 20 10.00 -0.68 -2.80
N PHE A 21 9.29 -0.76 -1.66
CA PHE A 21 9.35 0.28 -0.64
C PHE A 21 10.64 0.16 0.18
N THR A 22 11.23 1.31 0.51
CA THR A 22 12.37 1.38 1.43
C THR A 22 11.95 0.98 2.85
N LYS A 23 12.93 0.59 3.68
CA LYS A 23 12.70 0.28 5.10
C LYS A 23 11.97 1.42 5.83
N GLY A 24 12.44 2.66 5.64
CA GLY A 24 11.82 3.83 6.25
C GLY A 24 10.37 4.06 5.83
N ALA A 25 10.02 3.75 4.57
CA ALA A 25 8.63 3.82 4.11
C ALA A 25 7.73 2.78 4.79
N LYS A 26 8.23 1.55 4.97
CA LYS A 26 7.53 0.48 5.69
C LYS A 26 7.35 0.83 7.18
N GLU A 27 8.40 1.35 7.83
CA GLU A 27 8.34 1.81 9.23
C GLU A 27 7.40 3.00 9.41
N PHE A 28 7.37 3.93 8.45
CA PHE A 28 6.45 5.05 8.47
C PHE A 28 5.00 4.59 8.34
N GLN A 29 4.72 3.67 7.41
CA GLN A 29 3.38 3.09 7.29
C GLN A 29 2.94 2.34 8.55
N ALA A 30 3.86 1.70 9.29
CA ALA A 30 3.50 1.03 10.54
C ALA A 30 2.84 1.98 11.57
N ARG A 31 3.20 3.27 11.55
CA ARG A 31 2.58 4.31 12.40
C ARG A 31 1.17 4.70 11.93
N LEU A 32 0.83 4.38 10.69
CA LEU A 32 -0.42 4.70 10.01
C LEU A 32 -1.12 3.43 9.50
N SER A 33 -0.92 2.30 10.17
CA SER A 33 -1.28 0.96 9.68
C SER A 33 -2.76 0.83 9.33
N HIS A 34 -3.64 1.52 10.06
CA HIS A 34 -5.09 1.54 9.83
C HIS A 34 -5.52 2.45 8.67
N GLN A 35 -4.65 3.36 8.22
CA GLN A 35 -4.98 4.38 7.22
C GLN A 35 -4.31 4.13 5.88
N ILE A 36 -3.15 3.48 5.85
CA ILE A 36 -2.37 3.27 4.62
C ILE A 36 -1.93 1.81 4.53
N GLY A 37 -2.29 1.14 3.44
CA GLY A 37 -1.70 -0.13 3.02
C GLY A 37 -0.61 0.05 1.97
N LEU A 38 0.44 -0.78 2.02
CA LEU A 38 1.49 -0.82 0.99
C LEU A 38 1.41 -2.13 0.21
N LYS A 39 1.53 -2.03 -1.12
CA LYS A 39 1.64 -3.17 -2.04
C LYS A 39 2.77 -2.94 -3.02
N ASP A 40 3.92 -3.53 -2.72
CA ASP A 40 5.06 -3.53 -3.64
C ASP A 40 4.92 -4.65 -4.67
N TYR A 41 5.97 -4.83 -5.49
CA TYR A 41 6.04 -5.84 -6.54
C TYR A 41 5.48 -7.21 -6.11
N VAL A 42 5.91 -7.74 -4.96
CA VAL A 42 5.46 -9.05 -4.46
C VAL A 42 3.98 -9.03 -4.12
N GLY A 43 3.53 -7.99 -3.40
CA GLY A 43 2.13 -7.86 -3.03
C GLY A 43 1.19 -7.70 -4.23
N ILE A 44 1.66 -7.11 -5.34
CA ILE A 44 0.91 -7.06 -6.59
C ILE A 44 0.88 -8.44 -7.26
N GLN A 45 2.00 -9.17 -7.31
CA GLN A 45 2.00 -10.53 -7.87
C GLN A 45 1.03 -11.45 -7.12
N GLU A 46 1.02 -11.41 -5.79
CA GLU A 46 0.07 -12.16 -4.96
C GLU A 46 -1.39 -11.85 -5.32
N TRP A 47 -1.72 -10.57 -5.54
CA TRP A 47 -3.06 -10.17 -5.97
C TRP A 47 -3.44 -10.67 -7.36
N LEU A 48 -2.49 -10.70 -8.29
CA LEU A 48 -2.76 -11.23 -9.62
C LEU A 48 -2.91 -12.75 -9.56
N ASP A 49 -2.08 -13.44 -8.76
CA ASP A 49 -2.18 -14.88 -8.57
C ASP A 49 -3.54 -15.29 -7.98
N THR A 50 -4.13 -14.53 -7.04
CA THR A 50 -5.46 -14.83 -6.50
C THR A 50 -6.60 -14.65 -7.52
N ILE A 51 -6.38 -13.89 -8.60
CA ILE A 51 -7.36 -13.68 -9.67
C ILE A 51 -7.19 -14.74 -10.75
N PHE A 52 -5.96 -15.05 -11.14
CA PHE A 52 -5.67 -15.89 -12.32
C PHE A 52 -5.49 -17.38 -12.01
N ARG A 53 -5.34 -17.79 -10.75
CA ARG A 53 -5.28 -19.20 -10.34
C ARG A 53 -6.59 -19.73 -9.75
N GLN A 54 -7.72 -19.09 -10.07
CA GLN A 54 -9.06 -19.59 -9.74
C GLN A 54 -9.46 -20.75 -10.66
#